data_AF-A0A370HIP7-F1
#
_entry.id   AF-A0A370HIP7-F1
#
_cell.length_a   1.000
_cell.length_b   1.000
_cell.length_c   1.000
_cell.angle_alpha   90.00
_cell.angle_beta   90.00
_cell.angle_gamma   90.00
#
_symmetry.space_group_name_H-M   'P 1'
#
loop_
_entity.id
_entity.type
_entity.pdbx_description
1 polymer ?
#
loop_
_entity_poly.entity_id
_entity_poly.type
_entity_poly.pdbx_seq_one_letter_code
_entity_poly.pdbx_strand_id
1 'polypeptide(L)' 'MYTFRKAAPARSVMFLVSYDDARTAYLWVDNPVQAGDTRAVDLIARAQQEQGTLPRGKITSIRRIR' A
#
# COMPACT_ATOMS: atom_id res chain seq x y z
N MET A 1 -16.76 -35.33 0.92
CA MET A 1 -16.39 -34.38 2.00
C MET A 1 -15.52 -33.29 1.35
N TYR A 2 -16.07 -32.11 1.10
CA TYR A 2 -15.34 -31.02 0.44
C TYR A 2 -14.58 -30.24 1.52
N THR A 3 -13.26 -30.36 1.55
CA THR A 3 -12.42 -29.58 2.47
C THR A 3 -12.26 -28.18 1.89
N PHE A 4 -13.01 -27.21 2.44
CA PHE A 4 -12.79 -25.80 2.16
C PHE A 4 -11.38 -25.41 2.65
N ARG A 5 -10.43 -25.34 1.72
CA ARG A 5 -9.10 -24.78 1.99
C ARG A 5 -9.28 -23.30 2.29
N LYS A 6 -9.13 -22.90 3.56
CA LYS A 6 -8.97 -21.48 3.93
C LYS A 6 -7.82 -20.93 3.10
N ALA A 7 -8.08 -19.91 2.27
CA ALA A 7 -7.03 -19.19 1.56
C ALA A 7 -6.01 -18.69 2.59
N ALA A 8 -4.72 -18.84 2.31
CA ALA A 8 -3.68 -18.31 3.17
C ALA A 8 -3.93 -16.81 3.41
N PRO A 9 -3.75 -16.30 4.63
CA PRO A 9 -3.93 -14.88 4.90
C PRO A 9 -3.06 -14.09 3.94
N ALA A 10 -3.66 -13.09 3.28
CA ALA A 10 -2.95 -12.25 2.33
C ALA A 10 -1.74 -11.64 3.03
N ARG A 11 -0.54 -12.03 2.58
CA ARG A 11 0.72 -11.59 3.18
C ARG A 11 0.96 -10.10 2.94
N SER A 12 0.28 -9.53 1.94
CA SER A 12 0.42 -8.16 1.46
C SER A 12 -0.76 -7.28 1.89
N VAL A 13 -0.42 -6.17 2.53
CA VAL A 13 -1.36 -5.11 2.89
C VAL A 13 -1.45 -4.12 1.74
N MET A 14 -2.67 -3.68 1.39
CA MET A 14 -2.87 -2.69 0.33
C MET A 14 -3.25 -1.34 0.92
N PHE A 15 -2.71 -0.30 0.31
CA PHE A 15 -2.93 1.08 0.66
C PHE A 15 -3.43 1.86 -0.56
N LEU A 16 -4.32 2.81 -0.30
CA LEU A 16 -4.72 3.85 -1.24
C LEU A 16 -3.90 5.09 -0.92
N VAL A 17 -3.12 5.55 -1.90
CA VAL A 17 -2.36 6.79 -1.87
C VAL A 17 -3.16 7.84 -2.61
N SER A 18 -3.55 8.91 -1.93
CA SER A 18 -4.26 10.04 -2.55
C SER A 18 -3.29 11.20 -2.78
N TYR A 19 -3.46 11.88 -3.90
CA TYR A 19 -2.68 13.03 -4.28
C TYR A 19 -3.49 14.33 -4.15
N ASP A 20 -2.78 15.45 -4.20
CA ASP A 20 -3.34 16.80 -4.17
C ASP A 20 -4.22 17.11 -5.38
N ASP A 21 -3.89 16.54 -6.54
CA ASP A 21 -4.59 16.74 -7.82
C ASP A 21 -5.75 15.75 -8.03
N ALA A 22 -6.33 15.25 -6.95
CA ALA A 22 -7.42 14.26 -6.91
C ALA A 22 -7.10 12.88 -7.53
N ARG A 23 -5.86 12.64 -7.99
CA ARG A 23 -5.46 11.30 -8.41
C ARG A 23 -5.31 10.40 -7.19
N THR A 24 -5.48 9.10 -7.43
CA THR A 24 -5.20 8.06 -6.44
C THR A 24 -4.39 6.94 -7.06
N ALA A 25 -3.49 6.35 -6.29
CA ALA A 25 -2.73 5.17 -6.67
C ALA A 25 -2.83 4.10 -5.59
N TYR A 26 -2.56 2.86 -6.00
CA TYR A 26 -2.52 1.73 -5.08
C TYR A 26 -1.08 1.39 -4.74
N LEU A 27 -0.83 1.15 -3.46
CA LEU A 27 0.46 0.71 -2.93
C LEU A 27 0.27 -0.66 -2.27
N TRP A 28 1.15 -1.61 -2.58
CA TRP A 28 1.17 -2.94 -1.98
C TRP A 28 2.41 -3.04 -1.08
N VAL A 29 2.22 -3.47 0.15
CA VAL A 29 3.29 -3.67 1.13
C VAL A 29 3.26 -5.12 1.59
N ASP A 30 4.25 -5.90 1.17
CA ASP A 30 4.34 -7.34 1.45
C ASP A 30 4.82 -7.66 2.87
N ASN A 31 5.45 -6.69 3.55
CA ASN A 31 5.92 -6.86 4.91
C ASN A 31 4.86 -6.35 5.90
N PRO A 32 4.19 -7.25 6.65
CA PRO A 32 3.12 -6.86 7.57
C PRO A 32 3.62 -5.99 8.73
N VAL A 33 4.91 -6.09 9.11
CA VAL A 33 5.51 -5.24 10.14
C VAL A 33 5.62 -3.81 9.63
N GLN A 34 6.12 -3.63 8.41
CA GLN A 34 6.21 -2.31 7.78
C GLN A 34 4.82 -1.73 7.48
N ALA A 35 3.86 -2.57 7.12
CA ALA A 35 2.48 -2.13 6.90
C ALA A 35 1.74 -1.69 8.18
N GLY A 36 2.22 -2.11 9.35
CA GLY A 36 1.70 -1.64 10.64
C GLY A 36 2.28 -0.29 11.06
N ASP A 37 3.41 0.12 10.49
CA ASP A 37 4.07 1.39 10.80
C ASP A 37 3.76 2.43 9.72
N THR A 38 2.99 3.44 10.09
CA THR A 38 2.61 4.53 9.16
C THR A 38 3.83 5.24 8.57
N ARG A 39 4.90 5.43 9.34
CA ARG A 39 6.14 6.07 8.84
C ARG A 39 6.85 5.20 7.82
N ALA A 40 6.88 3.90 8.05
CA ALA A 40 7.47 2.97 7.09
C ALA A 40 6.68 2.97 5.77
N VAL A 41 5.35 2.99 5.82
CA VAL A 41 4.50 3.08 4.62
C VAL A 41 4.73 4.40 3.87
N ASP A 42 4.86 5.53 4.56
CA ASP A 42 5.18 6.82 3.94
C ASP A 42 6.53 6.80 3.21
N LEU A 43 7.56 6.19 3.82
CA LEU A 43 8.88 6.05 3.20
C LEU A 43 8.83 5.14 1.96
N ILE A 44 8.09 4.03 2.03
CA ILE A 44 7.89 3.13 0.90
C ILE A 44 7.17 3.86 -0.25
N ALA A 45 6.11 4.62 0.05
CA ALA A 45 5.38 5.37 -0.95
C ALA A 45 6.29 6.40 -1.65
N ARG A 46 7.11 7.14 -0.89
CA ARG A 46 8.09 8.09 -1.45
C ARG A 46 9.14 7.39 -2.31
N ALA A 47 9.72 6.29 -1.84
CA ALA A 47 10.70 5.52 -2.60
C ALA A 47 10.12 5.01 -3.93
N GLN A 48 8.86 4.54 -3.94
CA GLN A 48 8.19 4.13 -5.17
C GLN A 48 7.87 5.30 -6.11
N GLN A 49 7.62 6.50 -5.59
CA GLN A 49 7.50 7.70 -6.43
C GLN A 49 8.83 8.07 -7.09
N GLU A 50 9.94 7.98 -6.35
CA GLU A 50 11.28 8.25 -6.86
C GLU A 50 11.67 7.25 -7.96
N GLN A 51 11.32 5.96 -7.76
CA GLN A 51 11.51 4.89 -8.74
C GLN A 51 10.55 4.99 -9.95
N GLY A 52 9.53 5.85 -9.88
CA GLY A 52 8.52 6.03 -10.93
C GLY A 52 7.43 4.96 -10.96
N THR A 53 7.39 4.06 -9.97
CA THR A 53 6.33 3.05 -9.81
C THR A 53 5.02 3.68 -9.30
N LEU A 54 5.13 4.72 -8.46
CA LEU A 54 4.00 5.56 -8.07
C LEU A 54 4.01 6.88 -8.86
N PRO A 55 2.83 7.42 -9.19
CA PRO A 55 2.73 8.73 -9.82
C PRO A 55 3.48 9.80 -9.03
N ARG A 56 4.22 10.65 -9.75
CA ARG A 56 4.78 11.88 -9.17
C ARG A 56 3.63 12.82 -8.78
N GLY A 57 3.80 13.47 -7.64
CA GLY A 57 2.82 14.40 -7.09
C GLY A 57 2.92 14.48 -5.57
N LYS A 58 2.26 15.47 -4.99
CA LYS A 58 2.18 15.62 -3.55
C LYS A 58 1.18 14.62 -2.98
N ILE A 59 1.66 13.63 -2.24
CA ILE A 59 0.80 12.70 -1.49
C ILE A 59 0.13 13.49 -0.37
N THR A 60 -1.21 13.43 -0.31
CA THR A 60 -2.03 14.08 0.72
C THR A 60 -2.44 13.12 1.82
N SER A 61 -2.68 11.86 1.49
CA SER A 61 -3.02 10.83 2.46
C SER A 61 -2.68 9.43 1.96
N ILE A 62 -2.40 8.54 2.91
CA ILE A 62 -2.25 7.11 2.66
C ILE A 62 -3.20 6.38 3.61
N ARG A 63 -4.08 5.53 3.04
CA ARG A 63 -5.08 4.79 3.81
C ARG A 63 -4.94 3.29 3.55
N ARG A 64 -4.86 2.50 4.62
CA ARG A 64 -4.95 1.04 4.52
C ARG A 64 -6.34 0.60 4.10
N ILE A 65 -6.43 -0.26 3.10
CA ILE A 65 -7.70 -0.74 2.53
C ILE A 65 -7.87 -2.26 2.61
N ARG A 66 -6.79 -3.03 2.80
CA ARG A 66 -6.82 -4.44 3.22
C ARG A 66 -5.54 -4.79 3.95
#